data_AF-A0A2Z6Q1M0-F1
#
_entry.id   AF-A0A2Z6Q1M0-F1
#
_cell.length_a   1.000
_cell.length_b   1.000
_cell.length_c   1.000
_cell.angle_alpha   90.00
_cell.angle_beta   90.00
_cell.angle_gamma   90.00
#
_symmetry.space_group_name_H-M   'P 1'
#
loop_
_entity.id
_entity.type
_entity.pdbx_description
1 polymer ?
#
loop_
_entity_poly.entity_id
_entity_poly.type
_entity_poly.pdbx_seq_one_letter_code
_entity_poly.pdbx_strand_id
1 'polypeptide(L)'
;MDPDPLFSPHLTTFTITGEEVDGLIIGPLASLVVTIGATVPVQPPSVFPVCNSTDCPIFTGTKYTTTDTFLLNATLPPSYEIVLTIGNLNSSSPQMLFLNNEILACAMATITSS
;
A
#
# COMPACT_ATOMS: atom_id res chain seq x y z
N MET A 1 -2.42 -6.05 -9.85
CA MET A 1 -2.82 -7.03 -8.82
C MET A 1 -2.91 -8.37 -9.52
N ASP A 2 -2.54 -9.45 -8.83
CA ASP A 2 -2.67 -10.81 -9.36
C ASP A 2 -3.09 -11.75 -8.22
N PRO A 3 -4.20 -12.49 -8.35
CA PRO A 3 -5.16 -12.50 -9.46
C PRO A 3 -6.10 -11.29 -9.47
N ASP A 4 -6.69 -11.04 -10.65
CA ASP A 4 -7.71 -10.03 -10.92
C ASP A 4 -8.93 -10.71 -11.59
N PRO A 5 -10.17 -10.59 -11.05
CA PRO A 5 -10.57 -9.85 -9.85
C PRO A 5 -10.08 -10.49 -8.54
N LEU A 6 -10.01 -9.69 -7.47
CA LEU A 6 -9.72 -10.22 -6.13
C LEU A 6 -10.83 -11.16 -5.69
N PHE A 7 -10.46 -12.36 -5.27
CA PHE A 7 -11.36 -13.31 -4.63
C PHE A 7 -10.82 -13.70 -3.26
N SER A 8 -11.72 -14.10 -2.38
CA SER A 8 -11.40 -14.46 -1.00
C SER A 8 -11.91 -15.87 -0.67
N PRO A 9 -11.16 -16.67 0.11
CA PRO A 9 -9.81 -16.38 0.60
C PRO A 9 -8.75 -16.63 -0.49
N HIS A 10 -7.80 -15.71 -0.66
CA HIS A 10 -6.71 -15.89 -1.62
C HIS A 10 -5.43 -15.13 -1.29
N LEU A 11 -4.30 -15.65 -1.78
CA LEU A 11 -3.03 -14.93 -1.78
C LEU A 11 -3.02 -13.95 -2.94
N THR A 12 -3.04 -12.67 -2.63
CA THR A 12 -3.02 -11.62 -3.64
C THR A 12 -1.65 -10.97 -3.66
N THR A 13 -1.13 -10.75 -4.86
CA THR A 13 0.13 -10.03 -5.08
C THR A 13 -0.16 -8.62 -5.60
N PHE A 14 0.44 -7.64 -4.95
CA PHE A 14 0.46 -6.24 -5.39
C PHE A 14 1.86 -5.89 -5.86
N THR A 15 1.97 -5.37 -7.07
CA THR A 15 3.17 -4.73 -7.59
C THR A 15 2.92 -3.24 -7.68
N ILE A 16 3.83 -2.45 -7.13
CA ILE A 16 3.78 -1.00 -7.23
C ILE A 16 5.05 -0.54 -7.91
N THR A 17 4.88 0.29 -8.94
CA THR A 17 5.96 0.99 -9.61
C THR A 17 5.76 2.48 -9.44
N GLY A 18 6.81 3.19 -9.05
CA GLY A 18 6.77 4.62 -8.84
C GLY A 18 8.09 5.29 -9.18
N GLU A 19 8.07 6.62 -9.13
CA GLU A 19 9.24 7.49 -9.28
C GLU A 19 9.08 8.62 -8.28
N GLU A 20 10.16 8.96 -7.57
CA GLU A 20 10.17 10.11 -6.65
C GLU A 20 10.32 11.41 -7.46
N VAL A 21 9.41 12.37 -7.29
CA VAL A 21 9.30 13.56 -8.16
C VAL A 21 9.47 14.90 -7.43
N ASP A 22 9.40 14.93 -6.09
CA ASP A 22 9.24 16.17 -5.32
C ASP A 22 10.44 16.47 -4.40
N GLY A 23 11.57 15.76 -4.55
CA GLY A 23 12.72 15.98 -3.67
C GLY A 23 12.61 15.27 -2.31
N LEU A 24 11.57 14.47 -2.12
CA LEU A 24 11.26 13.77 -0.88
C LEU A 24 11.98 12.41 -0.86
N ILE A 25 12.91 12.21 0.08
CA ILE A 25 13.60 10.93 0.20
C ILE A 25 12.66 9.86 0.76
N ILE A 26 12.44 8.77 0.00
CA ILE A 26 11.79 7.57 0.52
C ILE A 26 12.84 6.82 1.35
N GLY A 27 12.71 6.93 2.67
CA GLY A 27 13.63 6.30 3.63
C GLY A 27 13.31 4.83 3.92
N PRO A 28 14.17 4.14 4.68
CA PRO A 28 13.98 2.73 5.06
C PRO A 28 12.79 2.47 5.99
N LEU A 29 12.14 3.52 6.49
CA LEU A 29 10.92 3.44 7.30
C LEU A 29 9.65 3.70 6.48
N ALA A 30 9.80 4.03 5.19
CA ALA A 30 8.66 4.21 4.32
C ALA A 30 7.95 2.88 4.09
N SER A 31 6.64 2.90 4.32
CA SER A 31 5.80 1.72 4.20
C SER A 31 4.63 2.01 3.27
N LEU A 32 4.30 0.99 2.49
CA LEU A 32 3.06 0.85 1.77
C LEU A 32 2.00 0.30 2.71
N VAL A 33 0.89 0.99 2.86
CA VAL A 33 -0.31 0.51 3.54
C VAL A 33 -1.38 0.22 2.50
N VAL A 34 -1.88 -1.01 2.52
CA VAL A 34 -2.95 -1.50 1.66
C VAL A 34 -4.21 -1.65 2.50
N THR A 35 -5.22 -0.86 2.18
CA THR A 35 -6.55 -0.92 2.79
C THR A 35 -7.57 -1.35 1.74
N ILE A 36 -8.38 -2.36 2.06
CA ILE A 36 -9.43 -2.87 1.17
C ILE A 36 -10.77 -2.68 1.88
N GLY A 37 -11.74 -2.09 1.19
CA GLY A 37 -13.03 -1.70 1.72
C GLY A 37 -13.40 -0.30 1.24
N ALA A 38 -14.68 0.09 1.37
CA ALA A 38 -15.11 1.44 1.04
C ALA A 38 -14.87 2.38 2.23
N THR A 39 -15.89 2.60 3.08
CA THR A 39 -15.78 3.41 4.30
C THR A 39 -15.18 2.69 5.49
N VAL A 40 -15.22 1.36 5.52
CA VAL A 40 -14.67 0.52 6.60
C VAL A 40 -13.82 -0.57 5.97
N PRO A 41 -12.58 -0.79 6.45
CA PRO A 41 -11.75 -1.89 5.97
C PRO A 41 -12.44 -3.24 6.19
N VAL A 42 -12.45 -4.10 5.17
CA VAL A 42 -13.00 -5.46 5.28
C VAL A 42 -12.11 -6.38 6.13
N GLN A 43 -10.84 -6.01 6.30
CA GLN A 43 -9.87 -6.64 7.19
C GLN A 43 -8.85 -5.61 7.67
N PRO A 44 -8.03 -5.92 8.70
CA PRO A 44 -6.94 -5.04 9.11
C PRO A 44 -6.05 -4.67 7.91
N PRO A 45 -5.66 -3.38 7.76
CA PRO A 45 -4.81 -2.98 6.66
C PRO A 45 -3.46 -3.70 6.73
N SER A 46 -2.90 -3.99 5.56
CA SER A 46 -1.62 -4.68 5.44
C SER A 46 -0.50 -3.67 5.19
N VAL A 47 0.67 -3.92 5.78
CA VAL A 47 1.81 -2.99 5.74
C VAL A 47 3.01 -3.70 5.15
N PHE A 48 3.64 -3.06 4.16
CA PHE A 48 4.81 -3.57 3.46
C PHE A 48 5.89 -2.50 3.38
N PRO A 49 7.18 -2.87 3.45
CA PRO A 49 8.25 -1.92 3.17
C PRO A 49 8.22 -1.49 1.69
N VAL A 50 8.45 -0.20 1.40
CA VAL A 50 8.52 0.27 0.00
C VAL A 50 9.83 -0.14 -0.68
N CYS A 51 10.91 -0.18 0.09
CA CYS A 51 12.21 -0.66 -0.33
C CYS A 51 12.87 -1.41 0.84
N ASN A 52 13.79 -2.33 0.52
CA ASN A 52 14.59 -3.00 1.54
C ASN A 52 15.74 -2.07 2.00
N SER A 53 16.48 -2.46 3.04
CA SER A 53 17.57 -1.65 3.59
C SER A 53 18.74 -1.39 2.62
N THR A 54 18.89 -2.19 1.55
CA THR A 54 19.94 -2.00 0.54
C THR A 54 19.51 -1.10 -0.61
N ASP A 55 18.21 -1.03 -0.90
CA ASP A 55 17.62 -0.26 -1.99
C ASP A 55 17.11 1.11 -1.53
N CYS A 56 16.94 1.31 -0.21
CA CYS A 56 16.70 2.61 0.39
C CYS A 56 18.02 3.32 0.77
N PRO A 57 18.06 4.66 0.81
CA PRO A 57 16.99 5.58 0.43
C PRO A 57 16.80 5.68 -1.10
N ILE A 58 15.55 5.83 -1.54
CA ILE A 58 15.24 6.15 -2.95
C ILE A 58 15.30 7.67 -3.11
N PHE A 59 16.09 8.13 -4.08
CA PHE A 59 16.28 9.55 -4.39
C PHE A 59 15.40 10.01 -5.56
N THR A 60 15.24 11.33 -5.68
CA THR A 60 14.53 11.98 -6.79
C THR A 60 14.94 11.51 -8.16
N GLY A 61 13.94 11.27 -9.02
CA GLY A 61 14.10 10.74 -10.36
C GLY A 61 14.44 9.24 -10.41
N THR A 62 14.57 8.57 -9.25
CA THR A 62 14.83 7.13 -9.21
C THR A 62 13.51 6.37 -9.26
N LYS A 63 13.39 5.50 -10.25
CA LYS A 63 12.27 4.57 -10.36
C LYS A 63 12.47 3.42 -9.38
N TYR A 64 11.39 3.01 -8.74
CA TYR A 64 11.37 1.84 -7.86
C TYR A 64 10.22 0.92 -8.25
N THR A 65 10.38 -0.36 -7.92
CA THR A 65 9.32 -1.35 -8.03
C THR A 65 9.38 -2.26 -6.82
N THR A 66 8.27 -2.35 -6.08
CA THR A 66 8.10 -3.34 -5.02
C THR A 66 6.99 -4.32 -5.39
N THR A 67 7.15 -5.56 -4.94
CA THR A 67 6.14 -6.60 -5.12
C THR A 67 5.97 -7.33 -3.80
N ASP A 68 4.74 -7.32 -3.30
CA ASP A 68 4.39 -7.90 -2.01
C ASP A 68 3.15 -8.77 -2.14
N THR A 69 3.12 -9.86 -1.36
CA THR A 69 2.00 -10.81 -1.32
C THR A 69 1.37 -10.80 0.06
N PHE A 70 0.04 -10.84 0.10
CA PHE A 70 -0.72 -10.91 1.36
C PHE A 70 -1.93 -11.82 1.23
N LEU A 71 -2.44 -12.25 2.38
CA LEU A 71 -3.65 -13.05 2.45
C LEU A 71 -4.87 -12.12 2.54
N LEU A 72 -5.71 -12.13 1.52
CA LEU A 72 -7.05 -11.60 1.58
C LEU A 72 -7.95 -12.67 2.19
N ASN A 73 -8.41 -12.45 3.42
CA ASN A 73 -9.25 -13.38 4.18
C ASN A 73 -10.48 -12.68 4.75
N ALA A 74 -11.18 -11.95 3.89
CA ALA A 74 -12.42 -11.26 4.22
C ALA A 74 -13.42 -11.36 3.06
N THR A 75 -14.71 -11.32 3.37
CA THR A 75 -15.75 -11.27 2.33
C THR A 75 -15.71 -9.90 1.65
N LEU A 76 -15.60 -9.87 0.33
CA LEU A 76 -15.65 -8.63 -0.45
C LEU A 76 -17.11 -8.30 -0.82
N PRO A 77 -17.56 -7.05 -0.65
CA PRO A 77 -18.84 -6.61 -1.19
C PRO A 77 -18.77 -6.50 -2.74
N PRO A 78 -19.92 -6.42 -3.44
CA PRO A 78 -19.94 -6.30 -4.91
C PRO A 78 -19.22 -5.05 -5.46
N SER A 79 -19.09 -4.02 -4.63
CA SER A 79 -18.31 -2.83 -4.93
C SER A 79 -17.47 -2.49 -3.71
N TYR A 80 -16.15 -2.35 -3.89
CA TYR A 80 -15.21 -1.99 -2.82
C TYR A 80 -14.12 -1.07 -3.35
N GLU A 81 -13.43 -0.41 -2.43
CA GLU A 81 -12.26 0.42 -2.77
C GLU A 81 -10.99 -0.27 -2.29
N ILE A 82 -9.90 0.02 -2.98
CA ILE A 82 -8.55 -0.32 -2.58
C ILE A 82 -7.81 1.00 -2.46
N VAL A 83 -7.34 1.30 -1.26
CA VAL A 83 -6.54 2.48 -0.98
C VAL A 83 -5.11 2.03 -0.70
N LEU A 84 -4.18 2.54 -1.49
CA LEU A 84 -2.74 2.33 -1.38
C LEU A 84 -2.12 3.64 -0.92
N THR A 85 -1.49 3.64 0.25
CA THR A 85 -0.82 4.84 0.79
C THR A 85 0.64 4.52 1.07
N ILE A 86 1.54 5.34 0.57
CA ILE A 86 2.96 5.30 0.94
C ILE A 86 3.22 6.45 1.90
N GLY A 87 3.79 6.14 3.06
CA GLY A 87 4.24 7.15 4.00
C GLY A 87 5.27 6.61 4.97
N ASN A 88 5.93 7.51 5.70
CA ASN A 88 6.83 7.10 6.78
C ASN A 88 5.98 6.64 7.97
N LEU A 89 6.05 5.36 8.31
CA LEU A 89 5.42 4.86 9.52
C LEU A 89 6.38 5.05 10.68
N ASN A 90 6.03 5.93 11.61
CA ASN A 90 6.70 5.93 12.91
C ASN A 90 6.19 4.70 13.69
N SER A 91 7.08 3.76 13.99
CA SER A 91 6.80 2.44 14.60
C SER A 91 6.14 2.47 16.00
N SER A 92 5.82 3.67 16.51
CA SER A 92 5.23 3.93 17.81
C SER A 92 3.72 4.25 17.77
N SER A 93 3.08 4.28 16.59
CA SER A 93 1.64 4.54 16.47
C SER A 93 0.82 3.25 16.35
N PRO A 94 0.12 2.79 17.41
CA PRO A 94 -0.70 1.58 17.37
C PRO A 94 -1.95 1.70 16.45
N GLN A 95 -2.21 2.89 15.91
CA GLN A 95 -3.35 3.17 15.05
C GLN A 95 -2.96 3.32 13.57
N MET A 96 -1.69 3.10 13.21
CA MET A 96 -1.17 3.48 11.87
C MET A 96 -1.54 4.91 11.49
N LEU A 97 -1.57 5.81 12.48
CA LEU A 97 -1.70 7.23 12.20
C LEU A 97 -0.40 7.64 11.51
N PHE A 98 -0.45 7.71 10.18
CA PHE A 98 0.45 8.56 9.43
C PHE A 98 0.44 9.92 10.12
N LEU A 99 1.60 10.46 10.44
CA LEU A 99 1.65 11.90 10.67
C LEU A 99 1.08 12.49 9.36
N ASN A 100 -0.03 13.20 9.41
CA ASN A 100 -0.74 13.72 8.22
C ASN A 100 0.16 14.56 7.27
N ASN A 101 1.42 14.82 7.65
CA ASN A 101 2.46 15.48 6.87
C ASN A 101 3.53 14.53 6.27
N GLU A 102 3.37 13.21 6.36
CA GLU A 102 4.37 12.21 5.90
C GLU A 102 3.81 11.23 4.85
N ILE A 103 2.62 11.50 4.29
CA ILE A 103 2.14 10.79 3.11
C ILE A 103 2.96 11.26 1.91
N LEU A 104 3.66 10.31 1.29
CA LEU A 104 4.49 10.54 0.11
C LEU A 104 3.72 10.28 -1.18
N ALA A 105 2.80 9.31 -1.16
CA ALA A 105 1.93 9.02 -2.29
C ALA A 105 0.63 8.35 -1.82
N CYS A 106 -0.45 8.56 -2.57
CA CYS A 106 -1.72 7.86 -2.37
C CYS A 106 -2.33 7.50 -3.73
N ALA A 107 -2.86 6.30 -3.84
CA ALA A 107 -3.64 5.84 -4.97
C ALA A 107 -4.90 5.13 -4.47
N MET A 108 -6.00 5.33 -5.18
CA MET A 108 -7.28 4.70 -4.86
C MET A 108 -7.88 4.11 -6.13
N ALA A 109 -8.38 2.89 -6.02
CA ALA A 109 -9.09 2.20 -7.09
C ALA A 109 -10.43 1.68 -6.57
N THR A 110 -11.50 1.91 -7.33
CA THR A 110 -12.81 1.31 -7.07
C THR A 110 -12.97 0.08 -7.94
N ILE A 111 -13.29 -1.06 -7.33
CA ILE A 111 -13.56 -2.32 -8.02
C ILE A 111 -15.03 -2.63 -7.91
N THR A 112 -15.66 -2.92 -9.04
CA THR A 112 -17.04 -3.40 -9.14
C THR A 112 -17.03 -4.80 -9.74
N SER A 113 -17.38 -5.81 -8.95
CA SER A 113 -17.61 -7.16 -9.44
C SER A 113 -19.06 -7.31 -9.86
N SER A 114 -19.29 -7.58 -11.15
CA SER A 114 -20.60 -7.88 -11.74
C SER A 114 -21.06 -9.31 -11.44
#